data_AF-A0A7L4RD40-F1
#
_entry.id   AF-A0A7L4RD40-F1
#
_cell.length_a   1.000
_cell.length_b   1.000
_cell.length_c   1.000
_cell.angle_alpha   90.00
_cell.angle_beta   90.00
_cell.angle_gamma   90.00
#
_symmetry.space_group_name_H-M   'P 1'
#
loop_
_entity.id
_entity.type
_entity.pdbx_description
1 polymer ?
#
loop_
_entity_poly.entity_id
_entity_poly.type
_entity_poly.pdbx_seq_one_letter_code
_entity_poly.pdbx_strand_id
1 'polypeptide(L)'
;MNSTAHLIAGFAVAIAISLLLAPVGWGAPLSVDLVVVAGLGALLPDLDHRQTKIFRFTLALLFVAGVMLAWPIAPSLTHSTDLFLNAGIAVAVGAVAAVAFFVLKPRHRGPTHSLAAAIAFAAIVLALTLNWGLGIAAFVAYASHLALDRL
;
A
#
# COMPACT_ATOMS: atom_id res chain seq x y z
N MET A 1 -0.51 19.73 -6.88
CA MET A 1 -1.57 18.78 -6.52
C MET A 1 -1.95 18.94 -5.07
N ASN A 2 -3.22 18.74 -4.74
CA ASN A 2 -3.69 18.77 -3.37
C ASN A 2 -3.57 17.35 -2.78
N SER A 3 -2.38 17.00 -2.31
CA SER A 3 -2.09 15.68 -1.71
C SER A 3 -3.04 15.35 -0.55
N THR A 4 -3.52 16.38 0.16
CA THR A 4 -4.55 16.24 1.20
C THR A 4 -5.89 15.78 0.62
N ALA A 5 -6.33 16.32 -0.52
CA ALA A 5 -7.56 15.88 -1.18
C ALA A 5 -7.46 14.42 -1.66
N HIS A 6 -6.33 14.02 -2.24
CA HIS A 6 -6.10 12.63 -2.64
C HIS A 6 -6.10 11.68 -1.44
N LEU A 7 -5.44 12.05 -0.34
CA LEU A 7 -5.45 11.29 0.91
C LEU A 7 -6.87 11.12 1.47
N ILE A 8 -7.62 12.22 1.60
CA ILE A 8 -8.98 12.20 2.14
C ILE A 8 -9.88 11.31 1.28
N ALA A 9 -9.83 11.47 -0.05
CA ALA A 9 -10.63 10.65 -0.95
C ALA A 9 -10.22 9.17 -0.89
N GLY A 10 -8.92 8.88 -0.89
CA GLY A 10 -8.42 7.50 -0.78
C GLY A 10 -8.87 6.83 0.51
N PHE A 11 -8.77 7.51 1.64
CA PHE A 11 -9.30 7.01 2.92
C PHE A 11 -10.80 6.82 2.90
N ALA A 12 -11.55 7.85 2.48
CA ALA A 12 -13.01 7.81 2.49
C ALA A 12 -13.54 6.67 1.61
N VAL A 13 -12.99 6.52 0.39
CA VAL A 13 -13.40 5.46 -0.54
C VAL A 13 -12.98 4.09 -0.03
N ALA A 14 -11.75 3.92 0.47
CA ALA A 14 -11.30 2.63 1.00
C ALA A 14 -12.13 2.17 2.21
N ILE A 15 -12.44 3.09 3.13
CA ILE A 15 -13.29 2.79 4.30
C ILE A 15 -14.71 2.48 3.84
N ALA A 16 -15.30 3.30 2.97
CA ALA A 16 -16.66 3.08 2.47
C ALA A 16 -16.81 1.72 1.78
N ILE A 17 -15.86 1.37 0.90
CA ILE A 17 -15.86 0.08 0.20
C ILE A 17 -15.64 -1.08 1.18
N SER A 18 -14.75 -0.92 2.16
CA SER A 18 -14.53 -1.94 3.18
C SER A 18 -15.78 -2.22 4.00
N LEU A 19 -16.51 -1.18 4.41
CA LEU A 19 -17.77 -1.32 5.13
C LEU A 19 -18.88 -1.93 4.26
N LEU A 20 -18.96 -1.52 2.98
CA LEU A 20 -19.95 -2.03 2.04
C LEU A 20 -19.75 -3.53 1.74
N LEU A 21 -18.51 -3.99 1.67
CA LEU A 21 -18.16 -5.39 1.37
C LEU A 21 -18.05 -6.27 2.61
N ALA A 22 -18.09 -5.70 3.82
CA ALA A 22 -18.02 -6.46 5.07
C ALA A 22 -19.10 -7.55 5.19
N PRO A 23 -20.39 -7.33 4.82
CA PRO A 23 -21.44 -8.36 4.93
C PRO A 23 -21.21 -9.61 4.08
N VAL A 24 -20.40 -9.51 3.01
CA VAL A 24 -20.07 -10.64 2.12
C VAL A 24 -18.67 -11.21 2.39
N GLY A 25 -18.03 -10.79 3.49
CA GLY A 25 -16.70 -11.27 3.90
C GLY A 25 -15.53 -10.73 3.07
N TRP A 26 -15.77 -9.73 2.22
CA TRP A 26 -14.73 -9.11 1.36
C TRP A 26 -14.32 -7.72 1.85
N GLY A 27 -14.87 -7.26 2.97
CA GLY A 27 -14.49 -6.00 3.60
C GLY A 27 -13.23 -6.14 4.46
N ALA A 28 -12.41 -5.10 4.50
CA ALA A 28 -11.33 -5.00 5.49
C ALA A 28 -11.90 -4.53 6.84
N PRO A 29 -11.45 -5.10 7.98
CA PRO A 29 -11.76 -4.52 9.27
C PRO A 29 -11.14 -3.12 9.40
N LEU A 30 -11.74 -2.26 10.24
CA LEU A 30 -11.12 -0.99 10.60
C LEU A 30 -9.88 -1.26 11.46
N SER A 31 -8.72 -1.28 10.81
CA SER A 31 -7.43 -1.62 11.41
C SER A 31 -6.34 -0.63 11.00
N VAL A 32 -5.19 -0.70 11.68
CA VAL A 32 -3.99 0.04 11.30
C VAL A 32 -3.55 -0.33 9.88
N ASP A 33 -3.70 -1.60 9.47
CA ASP A 33 -3.37 -2.06 8.12
C ASP A 33 -4.20 -1.34 7.05
N LEU A 34 -5.52 -1.22 7.28
CA LEU A 34 -6.41 -0.49 6.36
C LEU A 34 -5.98 0.97 6.22
N VAL A 35 -5.63 1.63 7.33
CA VAL A 35 -5.17 3.02 7.31
C VAL A 35 -3.85 3.15 6.54
N VAL A 36 -2.89 2.27 6.80
CA VAL A 36 -1.60 2.31 6.11
C VAL A 36 -1.74 2.04 4.62
N VAL A 37 -2.53 1.02 4.25
CA VAL A 37 -2.79 0.64 2.86
C VAL A 37 -3.52 1.74 2.09
N ALA A 38 -4.57 2.32 2.68
CA ALA A 38 -5.31 3.42 2.05
C ALA A 38 -4.45 4.68 1.89
N GLY A 39 -3.68 5.03 2.92
CA GLY A 39 -2.77 6.17 2.89
C GLY A 39 -1.66 6.01 1.83
N LEU A 40 -1.04 4.83 1.76
CA LEU A 40 -0.04 4.52 0.74
C LEU A 40 -0.66 4.51 -0.66
N GLY A 41 -1.81 3.87 -0.85
CA GLY A 41 -2.50 3.85 -2.14
C GLY A 41 -2.80 5.26 -2.66
N ALA A 42 -3.22 6.16 -1.79
CA ALA A 42 -3.51 7.55 -2.14
C ALA A 42 -2.26 8.40 -2.42
N LEU A 43 -1.12 8.09 -1.79
CA LEU A 43 0.11 8.90 -1.87
C LEU A 43 1.11 8.43 -2.92
N LEU A 44 1.24 7.12 -3.14
CA LEU A 44 2.24 6.54 -4.05
C LEU A 44 2.26 7.16 -5.46
N PRO A 45 1.10 7.52 -6.07
CA PRO A 45 1.11 8.16 -7.39
C PRO A 45 1.72 9.57 -7.40
N ASP A 46 1.63 10.32 -6.30
CA ASP A 46 1.98 11.76 -6.17
C ASP A 46 3.49 12.02 -5.91
N LEU A 47 4.30 10.96 -5.90
CA LEU A 47 5.68 11.03 -5.42
C LEU A 47 6.67 11.51 -6.50
N ASP A 48 6.60 12.76 -6.92
CA ASP A 48 7.30 13.23 -8.13
C ASP A 48 8.83 13.38 -8.00
N HIS A 49 9.35 13.75 -6.83
CA HIS A 49 10.77 14.13 -6.70
C HIS A 49 11.46 13.46 -5.51
N ARG A 50 12.55 12.73 -5.79
CA ARG A 50 13.32 11.93 -4.82
C ARG A 50 13.90 12.74 -3.65
N GLN A 51 14.12 14.04 -3.85
CA GLN A 51 14.68 14.92 -2.83
C GLN A 51 13.63 15.54 -1.89
N THR A 52 12.33 15.37 -2.19
CA THR A 52 11.27 15.95 -1.36
C THR A 52 11.16 15.21 -0.03
N LYS A 53 10.73 15.94 1.01
CA LYS A 53 10.45 15.36 2.34
C LYS A 53 9.36 14.29 2.26
N ILE A 54 8.32 14.54 1.45
CA ILE A 54 7.21 13.60 1.23
C ILE A 54 7.72 12.29 0.64
N PHE A 55 8.57 12.34 -0.40
CA PHE A 55 9.14 11.11 -0.98
C PHE A 55 9.90 10.27 0.05
N ARG A 56 10.76 10.90 0.86
CA ARG A 56 11.52 10.19 1.90
C ARG A 56 10.61 9.63 3.00
N PHE A 57 9.61 10.40 3.40
CA PHE A 57 8.61 9.95 4.36
C PHE A 57 7.82 8.75 3.82
N THR A 58 7.35 8.79 2.57
CA THR A 58 6.60 7.69 1.98
C THR A 58 7.47 6.46 1.74
N LEU A 59 8.76 6.60 1.45
CA LEU A 59 9.69 5.46 1.44
C LEU A 59 9.82 4.81 2.82
N ALA A 60 9.98 5.61 3.87
CA ALA A 60 10.02 5.09 5.23
C ALA A 60 8.70 4.41 5.61
N LEU A 61 7.56 5.01 5.22
CA LEU A 61 6.24 4.43 5.42
C LEU A 61 6.08 3.13 4.64
N LEU A 62 6.56 3.05 3.39
CA LEU A 62 6.51 1.84 2.57
C LEU A 62 7.36 0.71 3.17
N PHE A 63 8.53 1.05 3.72
CA PHE A 63 9.34 0.09 4.48
C PHE A 63 8.57 -0.45 5.68
N VAL A 64 8.09 0.42 6.56
CA VAL A 64 7.35 0.03 7.78
C VAL A 64 6.10 -0.76 7.43
N ALA A 65 5.34 -0.32 6.43
CA ALA A 65 4.16 -1.02 5.93
C ALA A 65 4.52 -2.42 5.41
N GLY A 66 5.58 -2.54 4.61
CA GLY A 66 6.02 -3.84 4.11
C GLY A 66 6.39 -4.81 5.24
N VAL A 67 7.09 -4.34 6.29
CA VAL A 67 7.38 -5.15 7.48
C VAL A 67 6.09 -5.56 8.19
N MET A 68 5.21 -4.59 8.47
CA MET A 68 3.97 -4.81 9.19
C MET A 68 3.05 -5.79 8.46
N LEU A 69 2.88 -5.62 7.15
CA LEU A 69 2.00 -6.45 6.33
C LEU A 69 2.60 -7.84 6.08
N ALA A 70 3.93 -7.99 6.03
CA ALA A 70 4.58 -9.29 5.86
C ALA A 70 4.66 -10.09 7.17
N TRP A 71 4.58 -9.44 8.32
CA TRP A 71 4.70 -10.09 9.63
C TRP A 71 3.77 -11.30 9.82
N PRO A 72 2.47 -11.23 9.49
CA PRO A 72 1.54 -12.35 9.69
C PRO A 72 1.87 -13.58 8.81
N ILE A 73 2.47 -13.36 7.63
CA ILE A 73 2.79 -14.44 6.69
C ILE A 73 4.20 -14.98 6.85
N ALA A 74 5.09 -14.27 7.55
CA ALA A 74 6.49 -14.66 7.70
C ALA A 74 6.67 -16.09 8.25
N PRO A 75 5.95 -16.55 9.30
CA PRO A 75 6.05 -17.94 9.78
C PRO A 75 5.63 -18.98 8.73
N SER A 76 4.68 -18.63 7.85
CA SER A 76 4.23 -19.51 6.78
C SER A 76 5.25 -19.62 5.65
N LEU A 77 5.97 -18.52 5.35
CA LEU A 77 7.04 -18.50 4.34
C LEU A 77 8.30 -19.23 4.81
N THR A 78 8.61 -19.19 6.10
CA THR A 78 9.80 -19.82 6.69
C THR A 78 9.59 -21.26 7.10
N HIS A 79 8.33 -21.68 7.25
CA HIS A 79 7.96 -22.91 7.95
C HIS A 79 8.60 -22.99 9.35
N SER A 80 8.72 -21.85 10.04
CA SER A 80 9.43 -21.74 11.32
C SER A 80 8.73 -20.80 12.30
N THR A 81 8.79 -21.13 13.58
CA THR A 81 8.37 -20.24 14.68
C THR A 81 9.51 -19.38 15.22
N ASP A 82 10.71 -19.47 14.63
CA ASP A 82 11.86 -18.68 15.04
C ASP A 82 11.60 -17.18 14.81
N LEU A 83 11.64 -16.42 15.92
CA LEU A 83 11.33 -14.99 15.92
C LEU A 83 12.29 -14.19 15.04
N PHE A 84 13.59 -14.49 15.11
CA PHE A 84 14.62 -13.71 14.42
C PHE A 84 14.57 -13.97 12.91
N LEU A 85 14.33 -15.22 12.50
CA LEU A 85 14.15 -15.57 11.10
C LEU A 85 12.91 -14.88 10.50
N ASN A 86 11.78 -14.95 11.21
CA ASN A 86 10.53 -14.32 10.76
C ASN A 86 10.63 -12.79 10.72
N ALA A 87 11.26 -12.18 11.73
CA ALA A 87 11.56 -10.76 11.73
C ALA A 87 12.50 -10.37 10.59
N GLY A 88 13.54 -11.16 10.34
CA GLY A 88 14.48 -10.96 9.24
C GLY A 88 13.77 -10.94 7.89
N ILE A 89 12.84 -11.86 7.64
CA ILE A 89 12.06 -11.88 6.39
C ILE A 89 11.09 -10.72 6.29
N ALA A 90 10.36 -10.37 7.35
CA ALA A 90 9.48 -9.21 7.32
C ALA A 90 10.25 -7.93 7.01
N VAL A 91 11.41 -7.73 7.66
CA VAL A 91 12.34 -6.62 7.39
C VAL A 91 12.85 -6.65 5.95
N ALA A 92 13.23 -7.81 5.44
CA ALA A 92 13.67 -7.96 4.06
C ALA A 92 12.58 -7.57 3.06
N VAL A 93 11.33 -7.98 3.29
CA VAL A 93 10.18 -7.60 2.45
C VAL A 93 9.97 -6.08 2.47
N GLY A 94 9.98 -5.46 3.65
CA GLY A 94 9.91 -4.00 3.77
C GLY A 94 11.04 -3.28 3.02
N ALA A 95 12.27 -3.77 3.16
CA ALA A 95 13.44 -3.22 2.46
C ALA A 95 13.31 -3.36 0.94
N VAL A 96 12.90 -4.54 0.46
CA VAL A 96 12.66 -4.79 -0.97
C VAL A 96 11.58 -3.86 -1.51
N ALA A 97 10.46 -3.67 -0.79
CA ALA A 97 9.40 -2.77 -1.22
C ALA A 97 9.90 -1.31 -1.37
N ALA A 98 10.62 -0.80 -0.37
CA ALA A 98 11.19 0.55 -0.39
C ALA A 98 12.23 0.73 -1.50
N VAL A 99 13.16 -0.21 -1.64
CA VAL A 99 14.21 -0.18 -2.68
C VAL A 99 13.61 -0.31 -4.07
N ALA A 100 12.70 -1.25 -4.28
CA ALA A 100 12.01 -1.43 -5.56
C ALA A 100 11.28 -0.14 -5.96
N PHE A 101 10.55 0.48 -5.04
CA PHE A 101 9.89 1.75 -5.32
C PHE A 101 10.91 2.86 -5.64
N PHE A 102 11.99 3.00 -4.86
CA PHE A 102 13.03 3.99 -5.12
C PHE A 102 13.68 3.84 -6.51
N VAL A 103 13.96 2.61 -6.92
CA VAL A 103 14.60 2.30 -8.20
C VAL A 103 13.62 2.48 -9.36
N LEU A 104 12.41 1.94 -9.25
CA LEU A 104 11.41 1.93 -10.31
C LEU A 104 10.70 3.29 -10.49
N LYS A 105 10.75 4.19 -9.49
CA LYS A 105 10.07 5.48 -9.61
C LYS A 105 10.67 6.33 -10.75
N PRO A 106 9.88 6.67 -11.78
CA PRO A 106 10.29 7.54 -12.87
C PRO A 106 10.34 9.01 -12.42
N ARG A 107 11.08 9.83 -13.18
CA ARG A 107 11.23 11.29 -12.92
C ARG A 107 9.96 12.13 -13.15
N HIS A 108 8.96 11.59 -13.85
CA HIS A 108 7.66 12.22 -14.10
C HIS A 108 6.52 11.25 -13.75
N ARG A 109 5.25 11.66 -13.84
CA ARG A 109 3.98 10.90 -13.61
C ARG A 109 3.85 9.59 -14.44
N GLY A 110 4.88 8.75 -14.44
CA GLY A 110 5.07 7.59 -15.31
C GLY A 110 4.27 6.38 -14.82
N PRO A 111 4.78 5.14 -14.85
CA PRO A 111 4.03 3.93 -14.50
C PRO A 111 3.23 3.98 -13.18
N THR A 112 3.65 4.75 -12.18
CA THR A 112 2.89 4.95 -10.92
C THR A 112 1.60 5.76 -11.08
N HIS A 113 1.32 6.30 -12.26
CA HIS A 113 0.05 6.97 -12.57
C HIS A 113 -0.73 6.13 -13.61
N SER A 114 -0.92 4.85 -13.29
CA SER A 114 -1.60 3.92 -14.19
C SER A 114 -2.49 2.95 -13.42
N LEU A 115 -3.54 2.47 -14.08
CA LEU A 115 -4.40 1.42 -13.53
C LEU A 115 -3.61 0.13 -13.28
N ALA A 116 -2.60 -0.15 -14.12
CA ALA A 116 -1.71 -1.29 -13.93
C ALA A 116 -0.95 -1.21 -12.60
N ALA A 117 -0.48 -0.02 -12.20
CA ALA A 117 0.16 0.16 -10.90
C ALA A 117 -0.82 0.04 -9.73
N ALA A 118 -2.07 0.49 -9.88
CA ALA A 118 -3.12 0.26 -8.88
C ALA A 118 -3.39 -1.24 -8.68
N ILE A 119 -3.49 -2.01 -9.77
CA ILE A 119 -3.67 -3.47 -9.72
C ILE A 119 -2.44 -4.15 -9.09
N ALA A 120 -1.23 -3.75 -9.49
CA ALA A 120 0.00 -4.29 -8.92
C ALA A 120 0.10 -4.02 -7.41
N PHE A 121 -0.22 -2.80 -6.97
CA PHE A 121 -0.25 -2.46 -5.54
C PHE A 121 -1.26 -3.32 -4.77
N ALA A 122 -2.47 -3.47 -5.31
CA ALA A 122 -3.50 -4.33 -4.72
C ALA A 122 -3.08 -5.80 -4.64
N ALA A 123 -2.44 -6.33 -5.69
CA ALA A 123 -1.94 -7.69 -5.72
C ALA A 123 -0.81 -7.91 -4.70
N ILE A 124 0.08 -6.94 -4.51
CA ILE A 124 1.13 -6.99 -3.49
C ILE A 124 0.51 -7.00 -2.09
N VAL A 125 -0.44 -6.10 -1.80
CA VAL A 125 -1.11 -6.06 -0.50
C VAL A 125 -1.85 -7.37 -0.24
N LEU A 126 -2.55 -7.90 -1.23
CA LEU A 126 -3.22 -9.20 -1.13
C LEU A 126 -2.23 -10.33 -0.89
N ALA A 127 -1.09 -10.38 -1.60
CA ALA A 127 -0.09 -11.41 -1.41
C ALA A 127 0.57 -11.36 -0.02
N LEU A 128 0.79 -10.15 0.52
CA LEU A 128 1.40 -9.97 1.84
C LEU A 128 0.45 -10.29 3.00
N THR A 129 -0.86 -10.09 2.81
CA THR A 129 -1.84 -10.18 3.90
C THR A 129 -2.79 -11.36 3.78
N LEU A 130 -2.91 -11.94 2.57
CA LEU A 130 -3.96 -12.90 2.18
C LEU A 130 -5.38 -12.38 2.47
N ASN A 131 -5.56 -11.06 2.57
CA ASN A 131 -6.80 -10.41 2.90
C ASN A 131 -7.37 -9.67 1.69
N TRP A 132 -8.45 -10.20 1.11
CA TRP A 132 -9.14 -9.61 -0.03
C TRP A 132 -9.63 -8.20 0.24
N GLY A 133 -10.11 -7.92 1.46
CA GLY A 133 -10.56 -6.59 1.84
C GLY A 133 -9.44 -5.55 1.80
N LEU A 134 -8.24 -5.88 2.30
CA LEU A 134 -7.09 -4.99 2.22
C LEU A 134 -6.61 -4.82 0.78
N GLY A 135 -6.62 -5.88 -0.04
CA GLY A 135 -6.30 -5.79 -1.46
C GLY A 135 -7.27 -4.88 -2.24
N ILE A 136 -8.58 -5.01 -2.00
CA ILE A 136 -9.60 -4.15 -2.62
C ILE A 136 -9.45 -2.71 -2.12
N ALA A 137 -9.25 -2.51 -0.81
CA ALA A 137 -9.01 -1.18 -0.23
C ALA A 137 -7.78 -0.49 -0.85
N ALA A 138 -6.69 -1.23 -1.05
CA ALA A 138 -5.49 -0.76 -1.73
C ALA A 138 -5.79 -0.29 -3.16
N PHE A 139 -6.53 -1.10 -3.91
CA PHE A 139 -6.93 -0.78 -5.28
C PHE A 139 -7.77 0.49 -5.34
N VAL A 140 -8.83 0.59 -4.54
CA VAL A 140 -9.76 1.72 -4.62
C VAL A 140 -9.15 3.02 -4.11
N ALA A 141 -8.30 2.96 -3.08
CA ALA A 141 -7.55 4.13 -2.63
C ALA A 141 -6.65 4.67 -3.75
N TYR A 142 -5.91 3.78 -4.41
CA TYR A 142 -5.05 4.15 -5.55
C TYR A 142 -5.86 4.65 -6.75
N ALA A 143 -6.94 3.95 -7.11
CA ALA A 143 -7.80 4.32 -8.22
C ALA A 143 -8.49 5.67 -7.99
N SER A 144 -8.87 6.00 -6.75
CA SER A 144 -9.42 7.31 -6.42
C SER A 144 -8.42 8.44 -6.65
N HIS A 145 -7.12 8.21 -6.42
CA HIS A 145 -6.09 9.17 -6.77
C HIS A 145 -6.10 9.43 -8.28
N LEU A 146 -6.07 8.36 -9.08
CA LEU A 146 -6.06 8.45 -10.54
C LEU A 146 -7.31 9.13 -11.09
N ALA A 147 -8.47 8.87 -10.48
CA ALA A 147 -9.73 9.49 -10.85
C ALA A 147 -9.72 11.00 -10.56
N LEU A 148 -9.24 11.41 -9.39
CA LEU A 148 -9.17 12.82 -9.00
C LEU A 148 -8.18 13.63 -9.83
N ASP A 149 -7.07 13.04 -10.26
CA ASP A 149 -6.05 13.75 -11.03
C ASP A 149 -6.41 13.87 -12.53
N ARG A 150 -7.52 13.24 -12.95
CA ARG A 150 -8.14 13.39 -14.29
C ARG A 150 -9.33 14.37 -14.30
N LEU A 151 -9.78 14.81 -13.13
CA LEU A 151 -10.74 15.90 -12.97
C LEU A 151 -10.00 17.24 -12.92
#